data_AF-A0A975FB12-F1
#
_entry.id   AF-A0A975FB12-F1
#
_cell.length_a   1.000
_cell.length_b   1.000
_cell.length_c   1.000
_cell.angle_alpha   90.00
_cell.angle_beta   90.00
_cell.angle_gamma   90.00
#
_symmetry.space_group_name_H-M   'P 1'
#
loop_
_entity.id
_entity.type
_entity.pdbx_description
1 polymer ?
#
loop_
_entity_poly.entity_id
_entity_poly.type
_entity_poly.pdbx_seq_one_letter_code
_entity_poly.pdbx_strand_id
1 'polypeptide(L)'
;MRLSKWFAAALLCVPFFTTTAFADYPTRGTKMTSVKAQYGQPQSVRVSKGKVKKQWPRITVWNYGTFSVYFERNTVLHTVVHR
;
A
#
# COMPACT_ATOMS: atom_id res chain seq x y z
N MET A 1 21.97 38.63 -43.79
CA MET A 1 21.23 39.14 -42.62
C MET A 1 19.76 38.78 -42.79
N ARG A 2 19.12 38.26 -41.73
CA ARG A 2 17.69 38.38 -41.38
C ARG A 2 16.97 37.03 -41.12
N LEU A 3 16.66 36.85 -39.83
CA LEU A 3 15.57 36.08 -39.19
C LEU A 3 15.61 34.54 -39.34
N SER A 4 15.25 33.73 -38.35
CA SER A 4 14.10 33.92 -37.46
C SER A 4 14.16 33.05 -36.21
N LYS A 5 14.17 33.73 -35.06
CA LYS A 5 13.19 33.58 -33.96
C LYS A 5 12.89 32.15 -33.46
N TRP A 6 13.70 31.75 -32.50
CA TRP A 6 13.41 30.92 -31.32
C TRP A 6 11.92 30.78 -30.98
N PHE A 7 11.37 29.57 -31.13
CA PHE A 7 10.14 29.18 -30.47
C PHE A 7 10.49 28.76 -29.03
N ALA A 8 10.24 29.65 -28.08
CA ALA A 8 10.22 29.28 -26.66
C ALA A 8 8.92 28.50 -26.40
N ALA A 9 9.00 27.18 -26.30
CA ALA A 9 7.90 26.36 -25.83
C ALA A 9 7.82 26.51 -24.30
N ALA A 10 6.84 27.29 -23.84
CA ALA A 10 6.50 27.41 -22.43
C ALA A 10 5.90 26.08 -21.93
N LEU A 11 6.67 25.33 -21.15
CA LEU A 11 6.14 24.22 -20.35
C LEU A 11 5.53 24.80 -19.08
N LEU A 12 4.24 25.12 -19.13
CA LEU A 12 3.42 25.27 -17.93
C LEU A 12 3.29 23.89 -17.28
N CYS A 13 4.18 23.60 -16.33
CA CYS A 13 4.09 22.44 -15.48
C CYS A 13 2.96 22.68 -14.47
N VAL A 14 1.73 22.27 -14.81
CA VAL A 14 0.60 22.34 -13.87
C VAL A 14 0.73 21.13 -12.93
N PRO A 15 0.84 21.30 -11.60
CA PRO A 15 0.80 20.17 -10.68
C PRO A 15 -0.63 19.66 -10.63
N PHE A 16 -0.93 18.64 -11.43
CA PHE A 16 -2.19 17.93 -11.38
C PHE A 16 -2.20 17.05 -10.10
N PHE A 17 -2.94 17.54 -9.10
CA PHE A 17 -3.40 16.82 -7.91
C PHE A 17 -2.34 16.48 -6.84
N THR A 18 -2.10 17.41 -5.92
CA THR A 18 -1.66 17.01 -4.56
C THR A 18 -2.90 16.59 -3.77
N THR A 19 -3.39 15.36 -3.99
CA THR A 19 -4.39 14.78 -3.10
C THR A 19 -3.73 14.60 -1.75
N THR A 20 -4.20 15.33 -0.74
CA THR A 20 -3.84 15.05 0.66
C THR A 20 -4.31 13.64 0.97
N ALA A 21 -3.43 12.66 0.86
CA ALA A 21 -3.76 11.29 1.19
C ALA A 21 -4.07 11.26 2.70
N PHE A 22 -5.31 10.88 3.05
CA PHE A 22 -5.50 10.17 4.31
C PHE A 22 -4.49 9.02 4.31
N ALA A 23 -3.94 8.63 5.47
CA ALA A 23 -3.09 7.45 5.51
C ALA A 23 -3.93 6.26 5.01
N ASP A 24 -3.86 5.98 3.71
CA ASP A 24 -4.57 4.90 3.07
C ASP A 24 -3.90 3.66 3.60
N TYR A 25 -4.52 3.03 4.58
CA TYR A 25 -4.12 1.72 5.07
C TYR A 25 -4.79 0.64 4.22
N PRO A 26 -4.21 -0.57 4.15
CA PRO A 26 -4.85 -1.66 3.44
C PRO A 26 -6.26 -1.92 3.99
N THR A 27 -7.25 -1.82 3.11
CA THR A 27 -8.65 -2.11 3.42
C THR A 27 -8.94 -3.61 3.36
N ARG A 28 -10.01 -4.03 4.03
CA ARG A 28 -10.48 -5.42 3.99
C ARG A 28 -10.68 -5.88 2.54
N GLY A 29 -10.26 -7.11 2.23
CA GLY A 29 -10.40 -7.74 0.91
C GLY A 29 -9.23 -7.49 -0.05
N THR A 30 -8.37 -6.49 0.22
CA THR A 30 -7.18 -6.22 -0.59
C THR A 30 -6.24 -7.43 -0.62
N LYS A 31 -5.63 -7.74 -1.77
CA LYS A 31 -4.73 -8.90 -1.92
C LYS A 31 -3.39 -8.62 -1.26
N MET A 32 -2.77 -9.65 -0.67
CA MET A 32 -1.39 -9.58 -0.15
C MET A 32 -0.40 -9.01 -1.18
N THR A 33 -0.56 -9.37 -2.45
CA THR A 33 0.29 -8.87 -3.55
C THR A 33 0.14 -7.37 -3.75
N SER A 34 -1.10 -6.85 -3.72
CA SER A 34 -1.37 -5.40 -3.80
C SER A 34 -0.81 -4.66 -2.59
N VAL A 35 -0.96 -5.21 -1.38
CA VAL A 35 -0.34 -4.63 -0.18
C VAL A 35 1.18 -4.62 -0.32
N LYS A 36 1.79 -5.72 -0.76
CA LYS A 36 3.24 -5.77 -0.97
C LYS A 36 3.71 -4.79 -2.05
N ALA A 37 2.93 -4.60 -3.12
CA ALA A 37 3.25 -3.65 -4.18
C ALA A 37 3.17 -2.19 -3.68
N GLN A 38 2.21 -1.87 -2.81
CA GLN A 38 1.97 -0.51 -2.33
C GLN A 38 2.88 -0.12 -1.14
N TYR A 39 3.15 -1.04 -0.22
CA TYR A 39 3.90 -0.73 1.03
C TYR A 39 5.28 -1.40 1.11
N GLY A 40 5.64 -2.22 0.12
CA GLY A 40 6.90 -2.97 0.12
C GLY A 40 6.91 -4.16 1.07
N GLN A 41 8.12 -4.61 1.41
CA GLN A 41 8.35 -5.75 2.31
C GLN A 41 8.03 -5.34 3.75
N PRO A 42 7.33 -6.20 4.53
CA PRO A 42 7.10 -5.93 5.93
C PRO A 42 8.38 -6.08 6.75
N GLN A 43 8.46 -5.35 7.87
CA GLN A 43 9.56 -5.44 8.83
C GLN A 43 9.61 -6.80 9.53
N SER A 44 8.44 -7.39 9.81
CA SER A 44 8.34 -8.76 10.31
C SER A 44 7.04 -9.43 9.90
N VAL A 45 7.08 -10.76 9.86
CA VAL A 45 5.93 -11.62 9.53
C VAL A 45 5.70 -12.59 10.68
N ARG A 46 4.46 -12.67 11.16
CA ARG A 46 4.01 -13.67 12.13
C ARG A 46 2.89 -14.50 11.53
N VAL A 47 2.85 -15.77 11.91
CA VAL A 47 1.79 -16.69 11.48
C VAL A 47 1.15 -17.30 12.71
N SER A 48 -0.18 -17.35 12.73
CA SER A 48 -0.94 -17.98 13.81
C SER A 48 -0.53 -19.45 13.98
N LYS A 49 -0.32 -19.85 15.23
CA LYS A 49 -0.01 -21.24 15.61
C LYS A 49 -1.31 -22.02 15.80
N GLY A 50 -1.24 -23.36 15.70
CA GLY A 50 -2.39 -24.25 15.91
C GLY A 50 -2.91 -24.91 14.63
N LYS A 51 -3.96 -25.73 14.81
CA LYS A 51 -4.58 -26.50 13.72
C LYS A 51 -5.36 -25.57 12.80
N VAL A 52 -5.09 -25.67 11.50
CA VAL A 52 -5.86 -24.96 10.46
C VAL A 52 -7.08 -25.79 10.12
N LYS A 53 -8.27 -25.19 10.23
CA LYS A 53 -9.56 -25.77 9.85
C LYS A 53 -10.32 -24.79 8.96
N LYS A 54 -11.38 -25.26 8.30
CA LYS A 54 -12.25 -24.37 7.49
C LYS A 54 -12.84 -23.22 8.31
N GLN A 55 -13.23 -23.50 9.56
CA GLN A 55 -13.78 -22.52 10.49
C GLN A 55 -12.70 -21.64 11.15
N TRP A 56 -11.46 -22.13 11.21
CA TRP A 56 -10.31 -21.44 11.83
C TRP A 56 -9.19 -21.31 10.81
N PRO A 57 -9.35 -20.37 9.85
CA PRO A 57 -8.37 -20.17 8.81
C PRO A 57 -7.06 -19.64 9.41
N ARG A 58 -5.94 -19.96 8.74
CA ARG A 58 -4.62 -19.45 9.13
C ARG A 58 -4.59 -17.93 8.97
N ILE A 59 -4.13 -17.24 10.02
CA ILE A 59 -3.91 -15.80 10.02
C ILE A 59 -2.42 -15.51 9.87
N THR A 60 -2.10 -14.65 8.92
CA THR A 60 -0.75 -14.11 8.71
C THR A 60 -0.78 -12.63 9.09
N VAL A 61 0.19 -12.18 9.86
CA VAL A 61 0.32 -10.78 10.29
C VAL A 61 1.60 -10.22 9.72
N TRP A 62 1.49 -9.15 8.95
CA TRP A 62 2.64 -8.37 8.49
C TRP A 62 2.74 -7.10 9.31
N ASN A 63 3.92 -6.79 9.81
CA ASN A 63 4.19 -5.59 10.58
C ASN A 63 5.00 -4.60 9.74
N TYR A 64 4.55 -3.35 9.67
CA TYR A 64 5.19 -2.24 8.96
C TYR A 64 5.71 -1.16 9.92
N GLY A 65 5.94 -1.50 11.19
CA GLY A 65 6.37 -0.56 12.21
C GLY A 65 5.20 0.16 12.87
N THR A 66 4.60 1.15 12.20
CA THR A 66 3.51 1.98 12.76
C THR A 66 2.13 1.33 12.64
N PHE A 67 2.00 0.27 11.85
CA PHE A 67 0.76 -0.50 11.73
C PHE A 67 1.07 -1.97 11.41
N SER A 68 0.08 -2.82 11.65
CA SER A 68 0.10 -4.24 11.29
C SER A 68 -1.11 -4.62 10.45
N VAL A 69 -0.90 -5.43 9.42
CA VAL A 69 -1.94 -5.92 8.52
C VAL A 69 -2.15 -7.40 8.79
N TYR A 70 -3.37 -7.74 9.16
CA TYR A 70 -3.82 -9.10 9.39
C TYR A 70 -4.45 -9.63 8.11
N PHE A 71 -4.01 -10.79 7.69
CA PHE A 71 -4.51 -11.47 6.51
C PHE A 71 -5.14 -12.79 6.88
N GLU A 72 -6.26 -13.07 6.23
CA GLU A 72 -6.78 -14.42 6.13
C GLU A 72 -6.44 -14.94 4.73
N ARG A 73 -5.76 -16.09 4.66
CA ARG A 73 -5.23 -16.64 3.41
C ARG A 73 -4.35 -15.62 2.67
N ASN A 74 -4.89 -14.97 1.63
CA ASN A 74 -4.18 -14.04 0.74
C ASN A 74 -4.86 -12.66 0.69
N THR A 75 -5.82 -12.39 1.57
CA THR A 75 -6.62 -11.17 1.60
C THR A 75 -6.55 -10.49 2.96
N VAL A 76 -6.54 -9.16 2.96
CA VAL A 76 -6.59 -8.36 4.19
C VAL A 76 -7.89 -8.66 4.93
N LEU A 77 -7.74 -9.08 6.17
CA LEU A 77 -8.81 -9.20 7.14
C LEU A 77 -9.00 -7.86 7.87
N HIS A 78 -7.93 -7.29 8.39
CA HIS A 78 -7.97 -6.05 9.16
C HIS A 78 -6.60 -5.37 9.25
N THR A 79 -6.60 -4.05 9.44
CA THR A 79 -5.38 -3.27 9.67
C THR A 79 -5.47 -2.59 11.04
N VAL A 80 -4.42 -2.74 11.84
CA VAL A 80 -4.31 -2.18 13.20
C VAL A 80 -3.21 -1.13 13.20
N VAL A 81 -3.54 0.11 13.55
CA VAL A 81 -2.57 1.20 13.74
C VAL A 81 -2.04 1.15 15.17
N HIS A 82 -0.73 1.17 15.34
CA HIS A 82 -0.09 1.27 16.65
C HIS A 82 -0.11 2.75 17.07
N ARG A 83 -0.66 3.06 18.24
CA ARG A 83 -0.65 4.40 18.84
C ARG A 83 0.18 4.40 20.11
#